data_AF-A0A810NJD5-F1
#
_entry.id   AF-A0A810NJD5-F1
#
_cell.length_a   1.000
_cell.length_b   1.000
_cell.length_c   1.000
_cell.angle_alpha   90.00
_cell.angle_beta   90.00
_cell.angle_gamma   90.00
#
_symmetry.space_group_name_H-M   'P 1'
#
loop_
_entity.id
_entity.type
_entity.pdbx_description
1 polymer ?
#
loop_
_entity_poly.entity_id
_entity_poly.type
_entity_poly.pdbx_seq_one_letter_code
_entity_poly.pdbx_strand_id
1 'polypeptide(L)'
;MTLLIAVLTALAAAAAPSLAGPPVAIDQYSWLSCPAGTYTSAWIDEVRLERVMTDTMVTITGGLQPCRPPENSREVFAVAAYYTVADARGIPVTFISQPLPGMNVTQGIPELTTEAMCVIARSDVRLACFAISWEIVSGVPVARYDGALPLNDPRVIENAFTDLKIKGGSGPGCPLCP
;
A
#
# COMPACT_ATOMS: atom_id res chain seq x y z
N MET A 1 -3.64 -72.88 48.12
CA MET A 1 -4.92 -72.33 47.63
C MET A 1 -4.83 -70.81 47.70
N THR A 2 -4.03 -70.21 46.83
CA THR A 2 -4.41 -69.56 45.54
C THR A 2 -4.94 -68.14 45.75
N LEU A 3 -4.07 -67.18 45.40
CA LEU A 3 -4.23 -65.73 45.33
C LEU A 3 -5.34 -65.31 44.34
N LEU A 4 -6.03 -64.22 44.67
CA LEU A 4 -6.80 -63.40 43.71
C LEU A 4 -6.15 -62.01 43.66
N ILE A 5 -5.40 -61.74 42.59
CA ILE A 5 -4.86 -60.41 42.28
C ILE A 5 -5.86 -59.74 41.33
N ALA A 6 -6.52 -58.68 41.79
CA ALA A 6 -7.35 -57.83 40.95
C ALA A 6 -6.46 -56.90 40.12
N VAL A 7 -6.56 -57.02 38.80
CA VAL A 7 -5.83 -56.21 37.82
C VAL A 7 -6.50 -54.84 37.73
N LEU A 8 -5.83 -53.79 38.23
CA LEU A 8 -6.19 -52.40 37.94
C LEU A 8 -5.73 -52.05 36.52
N THR A 9 -6.67 -51.94 35.59
CA THR A 9 -6.40 -51.36 34.26
C THR A 9 -6.32 -49.84 34.36
N ALA A 10 -5.12 -49.30 34.16
CA ALA A 10 -4.84 -47.89 34.04
C ALA A 10 -5.42 -47.32 32.73
N LEU A 11 -6.29 -46.30 32.82
CA LEU A 11 -6.65 -45.47 31.67
C LEU A 11 -5.55 -44.40 31.49
N ALA A 12 -4.67 -44.62 30.53
CA ALA A 12 -3.76 -43.59 30.04
C ALA A 12 -4.56 -42.60 29.16
N ALA A 13 -4.86 -41.42 29.69
CA ALA A 13 -5.32 -40.31 28.87
C ALA A 13 -4.12 -39.78 28.06
N ALA A 14 -4.08 -40.11 26.77
CA ALA A 14 -3.10 -39.55 25.84
C ALA A 14 -3.43 -38.06 25.63
N ALA A 15 -2.73 -37.18 26.34
CA ALA A 15 -2.69 -35.77 26.01
C ALA A 15 -1.87 -35.62 24.72
N ALA A 16 -2.55 -35.47 23.59
CA ALA A 16 -1.90 -35.07 22.34
C ALA A 16 -1.37 -33.64 22.49
N PRO A 17 -0.16 -33.34 21.98
CA PRO A 17 0.45 -32.03 22.16
C PRO A 17 -0.28 -31.01 21.30
N SER A 18 -0.92 -30.01 21.92
CA SER A 18 -1.16 -28.75 21.20
C SER A 18 0.18 -28.03 21.12
N LEU A 19 0.93 -28.30 20.05
CA LEU A 19 1.95 -27.37 19.59
C LEU A 19 1.20 -26.09 19.19
N ALA A 20 1.02 -25.20 20.15
CA ALA A 20 0.87 -23.79 19.85
C ALA A 20 2.12 -23.43 19.05
N GLY A 21 1.99 -23.39 17.72
CA GLY A 21 3.02 -22.80 16.89
C GLY A 21 3.32 -21.42 17.45
N PRO A 22 4.57 -20.96 17.39
CA PRO A 22 4.87 -19.57 17.74
C PRO A 22 3.86 -18.69 16.98
N PRO A 23 3.23 -17.68 17.60
CA PRO A 23 2.40 -16.76 16.86
C PRO A 23 3.27 -16.24 15.72
N VAL A 24 2.92 -16.61 14.49
CA VAL A 24 3.54 -16.01 13.32
C VAL A 24 3.07 -14.57 13.39
N ALA A 25 3.92 -13.70 13.93
CA ALA A 25 3.74 -12.27 13.83
C ALA A 25 3.86 -11.93 12.35
N ILE A 26 2.74 -12.04 11.62
CA ILE A 26 2.66 -11.40 10.33
C ILE A 26 2.48 -9.93 10.66
N ASP A 27 3.58 -9.17 10.60
CA ASP A 27 3.57 -7.73 10.72
C ASP A 27 2.90 -7.13 9.49
N GLN A 28 1.58 -7.27 9.41
CA GLN A 28 0.76 -6.74 8.31
C GLN A 28 0.45 -5.26 8.56
N TYR A 29 0.55 -4.48 7.49
CA TYR A 29 -0.02 -3.14 7.44
C TYR A 29 -1.54 -3.24 7.36
N SER A 30 -2.22 -2.17 7.77
CA SER A 30 -3.67 -2.08 7.70
C SER A 30 -4.09 -0.74 7.15
N TRP A 31 -5.18 -0.70 6.39
CA TRP A 31 -5.79 0.57 6.03
C TRP A 31 -6.27 1.31 7.29
N LEU A 32 -6.15 2.63 7.30
CA LEU A 32 -6.75 3.45 8.35
C LEU A 32 -8.28 3.30 8.29
N SER A 33 -8.86 2.84 9.39
CA SER A 33 -10.32 2.70 9.50
C SER A 33 -10.95 3.98 10.06
N CYS A 34 -11.89 4.55 9.30
CA CYS A 34 -12.58 5.79 9.68
C CYS A 34 -13.91 5.52 10.39
N PRO A 35 -14.24 6.29 11.46
CA PRO A 35 -15.58 6.31 12.03
C PRO A 35 -16.65 6.65 10.98
N ALA A 36 -17.87 6.14 11.18
CA ALA A 36 -19.00 6.44 10.30
C ALA A 36 -19.22 7.96 10.17
N GLY A 37 -19.38 8.43 8.93
CA GLY A 37 -19.56 9.86 8.64
C GLY A 37 -18.26 10.67 8.58
N THR A 38 -17.09 10.05 8.75
CA THR A 38 -15.78 10.69 8.59
C THR A 38 -15.02 10.09 7.40
N TYR A 39 -14.09 10.86 6.83
CA TYR A 39 -13.30 10.42 5.69
C TYR A 39 -11.88 11.00 5.76
N THR A 40 -10.94 10.24 5.21
CA THR A 40 -9.60 10.74 4.94
C THR A 40 -9.65 11.58 3.66
N SER A 41 -8.95 12.70 3.62
CA SER A 41 -8.81 13.53 2.42
C SER A 41 -7.35 13.76 2.09
N ALA A 42 -7.05 13.91 0.80
CA ALA A 42 -5.72 14.27 0.32
C ALA A 42 -5.82 15.38 -0.73
N TRP A 43 -4.74 16.14 -0.88
CA TRP A 43 -4.54 17.07 -1.98
C TRP A 43 -3.08 17.00 -2.45
N ILE A 44 -2.85 17.40 -3.68
CA ILE A 44 -1.53 17.40 -4.31
C ILE A 44 -1.19 18.85 -4.65
N ASP A 45 -0.09 19.34 -4.08
CA ASP A 45 0.40 20.70 -4.30
C ASP A 45 1.42 20.72 -5.45
N GLU A 46 2.31 19.71 -5.50
CA GLU A 46 3.35 19.60 -6.51
C GLU A 46 3.59 18.14 -6.92
N VAL A 47 3.89 17.94 -8.20
CA VAL A 47 4.37 16.67 -8.75
C VAL A 47 5.69 16.93 -9.45
N ARG A 48 6.77 16.32 -8.94
CA ARG A 48 8.11 16.38 -9.53
C ARG A 48 8.45 15.04 -10.18
N LEU A 49 8.81 15.09 -11.45
CA LEU A 49 9.21 13.93 -12.26
C LEU A 49 10.71 14.01 -12.51
N GLU A 50 11.46 13.00 -12.10
CA GLU A 50 12.91 12.93 -12.27
C GLU A 50 13.29 11.55 -12.78
N ARG A 51 14.15 11.49 -13.81
CA ARG A 51 14.65 10.20 -14.30
C ARG A 51 15.81 9.73 -13.42
N VAL A 52 15.71 8.51 -12.91
CA VAL A 52 16.76 7.87 -12.12
C VAL A 52 17.04 6.50 -12.71
N MET A 53 18.22 6.34 -13.32
CA MET A 53 18.59 5.14 -14.07
C MET A 53 17.58 4.84 -15.21
N THR A 54 16.82 3.75 -15.09
CA THR A 54 15.82 3.30 -16.08
C THR A 54 14.39 3.65 -15.72
N ASP A 55 14.15 4.16 -14.51
CA ASP A 55 12.82 4.46 -14.01
C ASP A 55 12.61 5.98 -13.91
N THR A 56 11.35 6.40 -14.03
CA THR A 56 10.97 7.75 -13.63
C THR A 56 10.56 7.74 -12.17
N MET A 57 11.25 8.51 -11.35
CA MET A 57 10.83 8.82 -9.99
C MET A 57 9.79 9.93 -10.02
N VAL A 58 8.61 9.62 -9.48
CA VAL A 58 7.54 10.58 -9.22
C VAL A 58 7.59 10.95 -7.76
N THR A 59 7.79 12.22 -7.47
CA THR A 59 7.67 12.78 -6.12
C THR A 59 6.40 13.60 -6.05
N ILE A 60 5.49 13.18 -5.18
CA ILE A 60 4.22 13.83 -4.90
C ILE A 60 4.40 14.59 -3.59
N THR A 61 4.20 15.90 -3.64
CA THR A 61 4.15 16.78 -2.49
C THR A 61 2.73 17.30 -2.34
N GLY A 62 2.18 17.23 -1.13
CA GLY A 62 0.81 17.65 -0.88
C GLY A 62 0.44 17.57 0.58
N GLY A 63 -0.83 17.31 0.87
CA GLY A 63 -1.26 17.04 2.23
C GLY A 63 -2.24 15.89 2.33
N LEU A 64 -2.23 15.28 3.51
CA LEU A 64 -3.08 14.16 3.87
C LEU A 64 -3.69 14.45 5.24
N GLN A 65 -5.01 14.54 5.28
CA GLN A 65 -5.76 14.71 6.51
C GLN A 65 -6.47 13.38 6.82
N PRO A 66 -5.92 12.57 7.74
CA PRO A 66 -6.59 11.34 8.14
C PRO A 66 -7.87 11.68 8.93
N CYS A 67 -8.89 10.83 8.78
CA CYS A 67 -10.16 10.94 9.49
C CYS A 67 -10.04 10.84 11.02
N ARG A 68 -8.97 10.21 11.49
CA ARG A 68 -8.58 10.13 12.89
C ARG A 68 -7.05 10.04 13.00
N PRO A 69 -6.47 10.32 14.18
CA PRO A 69 -5.07 10.02 14.42
C PRO A 69 -4.76 8.52 14.17
N PRO A 70 -3.68 8.21 13.45
CA PRO A 70 -3.19 6.84 13.33
C PRO A 70 -2.80 6.28 14.71
N GLU A 71 -3.26 5.09 15.05
CA GLU A 71 -3.07 4.46 16.36
C GLU A 71 -1.75 3.71 16.47
N ASN A 72 -1.18 3.31 15.33
CA ASN A 72 0.09 2.59 15.26
C ASN A 72 0.81 2.90 13.95
N SER A 73 2.09 2.52 13.88
CA SER A 73 2.95 2.71 12.71
C SER A 73 2.65 1.76 11.54
N ARG A 74 1.60 0.94 11.63
CA ARG A 74 1.17 -0.02 10.60
C ARG A 74 -0.02 0.46 9.80
N GLU A 75 -0.64 1.57 10.20
CA GLU A 75 -1.73 2.15 9.42
C GLU A 75 -1.16 2.84 8.19
N VAL A 76 -1.76 2.57 7.02
CA VAL A 76 -1.27 3.03 5.73
C VAL A 76 -2.34 3.73 4.90
N PHE A 77 -1.88 4.62 4.03
CA PHE A 77 -2.52 4.97 2.77
C PHE A 77 -1.71 4.32 1.64
N ALA A 78 -2.06 4.50 0.37
CA ALA A 78 -1.20 4.05 -0.71
C ALA A 78 -1.12 5.07 -1.84
N VAL A 79 -0.06 4.96 -2.64
CA VAL A 79 0.03 5.62 -3.95
C VAL A 79 -0.12 4.55 -5.02
N ALA A 80 -1.14 4.71 -5.85
CA ALA A 80 -1.49 3.81 -6.92
C ALA A 80 -1.01 4.33 -8.26
N ALA A 81 -0.33 3.49 -9.03
CA ALA A 81 -0.02 3.71 -10.43
C ALA A 81 -1.03 2.94 -11.30
N TYR A 82 -1.53 3.60 -12.33
CA TYR A 82 -2.49 3.08 -13.30
C TYR A 82 -1.80 2.94 -14.65
N TYR A 83 -1.64 1.69 -15.10
CA TYR A 83 -0.87 1.37 -16.31
C TYR A 83 -1.77 1.18 -17.54
N THR A 84 -2.94 0.60 -17.31
CA THR A 84 -3.97 0.43 -18.32
C THR A 84 -5.32 0.57 -17.64
N VAL A 85 -6.38 0.61 -18.43
CA VAL A 85 -7.76 0.56 -17.93
C VAL A 85 -8.00 -0.67 -17.05
N ALA A 86 -7.18 -1.73 -17.07
CA ALA A 86 -7.39 -2.96 -16.30
C ALA A 86 -6.28 -3.28 -15.28
N ASP A 87 -5.24 -2.47 -15.17
CA ASP A 87 -4.09 -2.75 -14.29
C ASP A 87 -3.72 -1.52 -13.47
N ALA A 88 -3.94 -1.62 -12.16
CA ALA A 88 -3.62 -0.61 -11.18
C ALA A 88 -2.97 -1.26 -9.96
N ARG A 89 -1.84 -0.70 -9.52
CA ARG A 89 -1.08 -1.22 -8.37
C ARG A 89 -0.79 -0.13 -7.37
N GLY A 90 -1.17 -0.38 -6.12
CA GLY A 90 -0.91 0.47 -4.97
C GLY A 90 0.34 0.05 -4.22
N ILE A 91 1.11 1.04 -3.79
CA ILE A 91 2.24 0.89 -2.88
C ILE A 91 1.83 1.48 -1.52
N PRO A 92 1.77 0.67 -0.44
CA PRO A 92 1.31 1.15 0.84
C PRO A 92 2.38 2.02 1.53
N VAL A 93 1.97 3.19 2.02
CA VAL A 93 2.81 4.16 2.72
C VAL A 93 2.25 4.37 4.12
N THR A 94 3.09 4.17 5.13
CA THR A 94 2.70 4.34 6.53
C THR A 94 2.38 5.78 6.85
N PHE A 95 1.27 6.00 7.56
CA PHE A 95 1.07 7.28 8.21
C PHE A 95 2.22 7.53 9.20
N ILE A 96 2.76 8.74 9.16
CA ILE A 96 3.70 9.21 10.18
C ILE A 96 2.86 9.75 11.33
N SER A 97 3.25 9.48 12.57
CA SER A 97 2.52 9.81 13.80
C SER A 97 2.38 11.32 14.09
N GLN A 98 2.72 12.20 13.15
CA GLN A 98 2.57 13.65 13.26
C GLN A 98 1.88 14.21 12.01
N PRO A 99 0.92 15.14 12.17
CA PRO A 99 0.29 15.82 11.04
C PRO A 99 1.35 16.64 10.31
N LEU A 100 1.71 16.20 9.11
CA LEU A 100 2.61 16.92 8.23
C LEU A 100 1.76 17.74 7.25
N PRO A 101 1.75 19.09 7.34
CA PRO A 101 1.58 19.87 6.12
C PRO A 101 2.77 19.53 5.22
N GLY A 102 2.54 18.78 4.14
CA GLY A 102 3.62 18.25 3.28
C GLY A 102 3.82 16.75 3.43
N MET A 103 2.87 15.93 2.95
CA MET A 103 3.19 14.55 2.59
C MET A 103 4.18 14.59 1.42
N ASN A 104 5.34 13.94 1.56
CA ASN A 104 6.28 13.74 0.47
C ASN A 104 6.37 12.24 0.20
N VAL A 105 5.86 11.81 -0.95
CA VAL A 105 5.93 10.41 -1.38
C VAL A 105 6.71 10.34 -2.68
N THR A 106 7.77 9.54 -2.69
CA THR A 106 8.55 9.24 -3.90
C THR A 106 8.29 7.81 -4.33
N GLN A 107 7.91 7.62 -5.59
CA GLN A 107 7.63 6.32 -6.18
C GLN A 107 8.30 6.21 -7.55
N GLY A 108 8.98 5.10 -7.80
CA GLY A 108 9.43 4.74 -9.15
C GLY A 108 8.26 4.19 -9.96
N ILE A 109 8.12 4.65 -11.20
CA ILE A 109 7.15 4.12 -12.17
C ILE A 109 7.88 3.62 -13.42
N PRO A 110 7.42 2.52 -14.02
CA PRO A 110 7.93 2.05 -15.30
C PRO A 110 7.63 3.06 -16.41
N GLU A 111 8.60 3.26 -17.30
CA GLU A 111 8.49 4.17 -18.43
C GLU A 111 7.40 3.72 -19.41
N LEU A 112 6.70 4.69 -20.03
CA LEU A 112 5.72 4.51 -21.10
C LEU A 112 4.44 3.72 -20.77
N THR A 113 4.32 3.17 -19.57
CA THR A 113 3.13 2.38 -19.19
C THR A 113 2.20 3.11 -18.26
N THR A 114 2.70 4.01 -17.40
CA THR A 114 1.85 4.67 -16.40
C THR A 114 1.15 5.89 -17.01
N GLU A 115 -0.17 5.91 -16.96
CA GLU A 115 -1.01 6.98 -17.52
C GLU A 115 -1.58 7.91 -16.45
N ALA A 116 -1.72 7.40 -15.22
CA ALA A 116 -2.22 8.17 -14.09
C ALA A 116 -1.69 7.62 -12.77
N MET A 117 -1.73 8.47 -11.74
CA MET A 117 -1.44 8.07 -10.37
C MET A 117 -2.46 8.66 -9.42
N CYS A 118 -2.74 7.96 -8.31
CA CYS A 118 -3.64 8.42 -7.26
C CYS A 118 -3.08 8.17 -5.87
N VAL A 119 -3.36 9.09 -4.94
CA VAL A 119 -3.34 8.80 -3.51
C VAL A 119 -4.66 8.11 -3.17
N ILE A 120 -4.59 6.95 -2.49
CA ILE A 120 -5.76 6.14 -2.13
C ILE A 120 -5.80 5.84 -0.63
N ALA A 121 -6.99 5.84 -0.04
CA ALA A 121 -7.21 5.43 1.36
C ALA A 121 -7.45 3.92 1.51
N ARG A 122 -7.90 3.28 0.43
CA ARG A 122 -8.15 1.84 0.28
C ARG A 122 -8.10 1.50 -1.21
N SER A 123 -8.06 0.22 -1.56
CA SER A 123 -8.06 -0.24 -2.96
C SER A 123 -9.18 0.33 -3.84
N ASP A 124 -10.31 0.70 -3.24
CA ASP A 124 -11.50 1.24 -3.89
C ASP A 124 -11.72 2.76 -3.68
N VAL A 125 -10.95 3.42 -2.80
CA VAL A 125 -11.18 4.80 -2.40
C VAL A 125 -10.01 5.68 -2.82
N ARG A 126 -10.21 6.48 -3.87
CA ARG A 126 -9.26 7.48 -4.35
C ARG A 126 -9.48 8.79 -3.61
N LEU A 127 -8.39 9.50 -3.32
CA LEU A 127 -8.40 10.77 -2.59
C LEU A 127 -8.02 11.94 -3.49
N ALA A 128 -6.95 11.77 -4.28
CA ALA A 128 -6.46 12.75 -5.24
C ALA A 128 -5.74 12.00 -6.37
N CYS A 129 -5.92 12.43 -7.61
CA CYS A 129 -5.34 11.78 -8.78
C CYS A 129 -4.74 12.81 -9.74
N PHE A 130 -3.81 12.37 -10.59
CA PHE A 130 -3.23 13.17 -11.66
C PHE A 130 -2.83 12.31 -12.85
N ALA A 131 -2.68 12.96 -14.01
CA ALA A 131 -2.28 12.33 -15.25
C ALA A 131 -0.78 12.50 -15.51
N ILE A 132 -0.23 11.48 -16.17
CA ILE A 132 1.14 11.46 -16.67
C ILE A 132 1.08 11.15 -18.16
N SER A 133 1.74 11.97 -18.98
CA SER A 133 2.03 11.65 -20.38
C SER A 133 3.51 11.38 -20.56
N TRP A 134 3.85 10.80 -21.70
CA TRP A 134 5.22 10.48 -22.08
C TRP A 134 5.55 11.06 -23.45
N GLU A 135 6.71 11.67 -23.57
CA GLU A 135 7.26 12.16 -24.83
C GLU A 135 8.64 11.53 -25.08
N ILE A 136 8.96 11.23 -26.34
CA ILE A 136 10.30 10.79 -26.70
C ILE A 136 11.16 11.99 -27.12
N VAL A 137 12.15 12.34 -26.31
CA VAL A 137 13.12 13.42 -26.58
C VAL A 137 14.48 12.79 -26.84
N SER A 138 14.99 12.93 -28.06
CA SER A 138 16.29 12.35 -28.47
C SER A 138 16.41 10.84 -28.19
N GLY A 139 15.32 10.09 -28.38
CA GLY A 139 15.26 8.64 -28.14
C GLY A 139 15.08 8.24 -26.67
N VAL A 140 14.89 9.21 -25.77
CA VAL A 140 14.66 9.00 -24.34
C VAL A 140 13.21 9.31 -23.99
N PRO A 141 12.47 8.41 -23.32
CA PRO A 141 11.16 8.74 -22.78
C PRO A 141 11.29 9.72 -21.62
N VAL A 142 10.48 10.78 -21.67
CA VAL A 142 10.41 11.85 -20.68
C VAL A 142 8.96 11.95 -20.22
N ALA A 143 8.73 11.67 -18.93
CA ALA A 143 7.42 11.83 -18.31
C ALA A 143 7.07 13.33 -18.16
N ARG A 144 5.80 13.65 -18.34
CA ARG A 144 5.24 14.99 -18.14
C ARG A 144 4.02 14.91 -17.23
N TYR A 145 3.91 15.89 -16.35
CA TYR A 145 2.73 16.07 -15.50
C TYR A 145 1.67 16.83 -16.30
N ASP A 146 0.50 16.21 -16.48
CA ASP A 146 -0.57 16.78 -17.29
C ASP A 146 -1.65 17.49 -16.45
N GLY A 147 -1.54 17.43 -15.12
CA GLY A 147 -2.50 18.05 -14.21
C GLY A 147 -3.33 17.06 -13.41
N ALA A 148 -4.15 17.62 -12.52
CA ALA A 148 -5.05 16.87 -11.66
C ALA A 148 -6.16 16.17 -12.47
N LEU A 149 -6.59 15.00 -11.99
CA LEU A 149 -7.69 14.24 -12.56
C LEU A 149 -8.89 14.18 -11.62
N PRO A 150 -10.11 14.20 -12.17
CA PRO A 150 -11.28 13.88 -11.38
C PRO A 150 -11.25 12.40 -10.97
N LEU A 151 -11.75 12.08 -9.77
CA LEU A 151 -11.66 10.73 -9.19
C LEU A 151 -12.48 9.68 -9.96
N ASN A 152 -13.37 10.11 -10.85
CA ASN A 152 -14.17 9.27 -11.73
C ASN A 152 -13.65 9.25 -13.19
N ASP A 153 -12.43 9.72 -13.44
CA ASP A 153 -11.80 9.59 -14.76
C ASP A 153 -11.65 8.11 -15.15
N PRO A 154 -11.97 7.72 -16.39
CA PRO A 154 -11.85 6.32 -16.84
C PRO A 154 -10.47 5.69 -16.65
N ARG A 155 -9.38 6.49 -16.63
CA ARG A 155 -8.02 5.99 -16.40
C ARG A 155 -7.81 5.47 -14.98
N VAL A 156 -8.62 5.91 -14.01
CA VAL A 156 -8.45 5.58 -12.59
C VAL A 156 -9.60 4.78 -12.00
N ILE A 157 -10.49 4.28 -12.87
CA ILE A 157 -11.74 3.60 -12.46
C ILE A 157 -11.50 2.23 -11.83
N GLU A 158 -10.36 1.59 -12.10
CA GLU A 158 -10.05 0.27 -11.54
C GLU A 158 -9.48 0.31 -10.14
N ASN A 159 -9.87 -0.69 -9.35
CA ASN A 159 -9.39 -0.80 -7.98
C ASN A 159 -7.91 -1.16 -7.99
N ALA A 160 -7.12 -0.40 -7.24
CA ALA A 160 -5.68 -0.61 -7.17
C ALA A 160 -5.37 -1.72 -6.16
N PHE A 161 -4.88 -2.86 -6.66
CA PHE A 161 -4.43 -3.94 -5.78
C PHE A 161 -3.21 -3.45 -4.97
N THR A 162 -3.29 -3.60 -3.65
CA THR A 162 -2.22 -3.18 -2.73
C THR A 162 -1.91 -4.35 -1.80
N ASP A 163 -0.68 -4.86 -1.84
CA ASP A 163 -0.25 -5.91 -0.91
C ASP A 163 0.16 -5.31 0.43
N LEU A 164 -0.72 -5.44 1.44
CA LEU A 164 -0.47 -4.93 2.80
C LEU A 164 0.50 -5.78 3.62
N LYS A 165 1.06 -6.86 3.06
CA LYS A 165 2.11 -7.64 3.72
C LYS A 165 3.50 -7.02 3.53
N ILE A 166 3.64 -6.12 2.56
CA ILE A 166 4.93 -5.54 2.16
C ILE A 166 4.83 -4.03 2.31
N LYS A 167 5.77 -3.42 3.02
CA LYS A 167 5.82 -1.95 3.11
C LYS A 167 6.21 -1.38 1.75
N GLY A 168 5.52 -0.34 1.32
CA GLY A 168 6.06 0.58 0.34
C GLY A 168 7.25 1.34 0.92
N GLY A 169 8.39 1.30 0.23
CA GLY A 169 9.55 2.08 0.62
C GLY A 169 9.25 3.58 0.53
N SER A 170 9.48 4.31 1.62
CA SER A 170 9.66 5.77 1.58
C SER A 170 11.14 6.02 1.27
N GLY A 171 11.49 6.09 -0.01
CA GLY A 171 12.89 6.19 -0.47
C GLY A 171 13.13 5.41 -1.77
N PRO A 172 14.26 5.65 -2.48
CA PRO A 172 14.43 5.30 -3.89
C PRO A 172 14.02 3.83 -4.12
N GLY A 173 13.00 3.67 -4.96
CA GLY A 173 12.24 2.44 -5.09
C GLY A 173 13.12 1.24 -5.39
N CYS A 174 12.87 0.14 -4.67
CA CYS A 174 12.70 -1.21 -5.22
C CYS A 174 12.71 -2.28 -4.10
N PRO A 175 11.56 -2.77 -3.60
CA PRO A 175 11.52 -4.05 -2.88
C PRO A 175 11.25 -5.26 -3.80
N LEU A 176 10.71 -5.02 -5.01
CA LEU A 176 10.22 -6.04 -5.95
C LEU A 176 10.28 -5.61 -7.43
N CYS A 177 11.36 -4.97 -7.86
CA CYS A 177 11.69 -5.05 -9.29
C CYS A 177 11.95 -6.53 -9.61
N PRO A 178 11.60 -7.05 -10.79
CA PRO A 178 12.30 -8.22 -11.29
C PRO A 178 13.82 -8.00 -11.28
#